data_AF-A0A9D5JXA1-F1
#
_entry.id   AF-A0A9D5JXA1-F1
#
_cell.length_a   1.000
_cell.length_b   1.000
_cell.length_c   1.000
_cell.angle_alpha   90.00
_cell.angle_beta   90.00
_cell.angle_gamma   90.00
#
_symmetry.space_group_name_H-M   'P 1'
#
loop_
_entity.id
_entity.type
_entity.pdbx_description
1 polymer ?
#
loop_
_entity_poly.entity_id
_entity_poly.type
_entity_poly.pdbx_seq_one_letter_code
_entity_poly.pdbx_strand_id
1 'polypeptide(L)'
;MTNHDQLRRWVQTWQQAGEALHAIKRQELQQYEYETHLPQIEAMLQWAYEHRTPRLTSGLVEQQRWFMQWRERLLRDAQDDKGQSA
;
A
#
# COMPACT_ATOMS: atom_id res chain seq x y z
N MET A 1 -42.16 -24.11 8.78
CA MET A 1 -41.04 -23.26 9.25
C MET A 1 -41.31 -21.86 8.76
N THR A 2 -41.27 -20.85 9.62
CA THR A 2 -41.54 -19.47 9.18
C THR A 2 -40.33 -18.88 8.47
N ASN A 3 -40.53 -17.89 7.61
CA ASN A 3 -39.45 -17.21 6.87
C ASN A 3 -38.37 -16.66 7.82
N HIS A 4 -38.78 -16.22 9.00
CA HIS A 4 -37.88 -15.73 10.05
C HIS A 4 -36.97 -16.82 10.63
N ASP A 5 -37.47 -18.06 10.78
CA ASP A 5 -36.67 -19.19 11.26
C ASP A 5 -35.62 -19.63 10.23
N GLN A 6 -35.97 -19.56 8.95
CA GLN A 6 -35.02 -19.83 7.86
C GLN A 6 -33.92 -18.78 7.80
N LEU A 7 -34.27 -17.49 7.89
CA LEU A 7 -33.29 -16.40 7.90
C LEU A 7 -32.30 -16.55 9.06
N ARG A 8 -32.80 -16.84 10.27
CA ARG A 8 -31.95 -17.05 11.46
C ARG A 8 -30.99 -18.21 11.28
N ARG A 9 -31.45 -19.32 10.68
CA ARG A 9 -30.61 -20.48 10.40
C ARG A 9 -29.52 -20.16 9.37
N TRP A 10 -29.84 -19.41 8.32
CA TRP A 10 -28.85 -18.95 7.34
C TRP A 10 -27.78 -18.08 7.98
N VAL A 11 -28.16 -17.12 8.82
CA VAL A 11 -27.20 -16.26 9.54
C VAL A 11 -26.26 -17.09 10.41
N GLN A 12 -26.81 -18.04 11.17
CA GLN A 12 -26.01 -18.94 12.02
C GLN A 12 -25.05 -19.80 11.20
N THR A 13 -25.51 -20.34 10.06
CA THR A 13 -24.66 -21.12 9.15
C THR A 13 -23.52 -20.29 8.60
N TRP A 14 -23.77 -19.05 8.17
CA TRP A 14 -22.71 -18.17 7.67
C TRP A 14 -21.71 -17.78 8.75
N GLN A 15 -22.16 -17.55 9.99
CA GLN A 15 -21.28 -17.23 11.10
C GLN A 15 -20.34 -18.40 11.42
N GLN A 16 -20.87 -19.62 11.47
CA GLN A 16 -20.09 -20.84 11.68
C GLN A 16 -19.13 -21.11 10.52
N ALA A 17 -19.58 -20.92 9.27
CA ALA A 17 -18.74 -21.05 8.09
C ALA A 17 -17.57 -20.06 8.12
N GLY A 18 -17.80 -18.82 8.55
CA GLY A 18 -16.76 -17.81 8.71
C GLY A 18 -15.67 -18.24 9.69
N GLU A 19 -16.05 -18.73 10.88
CA GLU A 19 -15.10 -19.21 11.89
C GLU A 19 -14.30 -20.43 11.38
N ALA A 20 -14.97 -21.38 10.72
CA ALA A 20 -14.31 -22.55 10.13
C ALA A 20 -13.31 -22.16 9.04
N LEU A 21 -13.68 -21.23 8.14
CA LEU A 21 -12.79 -20.72 7.10
C LEU A 21 -11.59 -19.97 7.69
N HIS A 22 -11.77 -19.22 8.78
CA HIS A 22 -10.65 -18.60 9.48
C HIS A 22 -9.70 -19.61 10.10
N ALA A 23 -10.21 -20.72 10.64
CA ALA A 23 -9.38 -21.81 11.16
C ALA A 23 -8.57 -22.47 10.02
N ILE A 24 -9.23 -22.79 8.90
CA ILE A 24 -8.57 -23.32 7.70
C ILE A 24 -7.49 -22.35 7.22
N LYS A 25 -7.82 -21.05 7.10
CA LYS A 25 -6.86 -20.06 6.61
C LYS A 25 -5.63 -19.94 7.51
N ARG A 26 -5.81 -20.01 8.83
CA ARG A 26 -4.68 -20.03 9.77
C ARG A 26 -3.82 -21.27 9.59
N GLN A 27 -4.43 -22.43 9.43
CA GLN A 27 -3.70 -23.68 9.20
C GLN A 27 -2.91 -23.61 7.88
N GLU A 28 -3.53 -23.14 6.79
CA GLU A 28 -2.87 -22.93 5.51
C GLU A 28 -1.64 -22.01 5.65
N LEU A 29 -1.78 -20.90 6.38
CA LEU A 29 -0.67 -19.98 6.60
C LEU A 29 0.46 -20.58 7.43
N GLN A 30 0.14 -21.41 8.43
CA GLN A 30 1.14 -22.12 9.24
C GLN A 30 1.87 -23.20 8.43
N GLN A 31 1.20 -23.80 7.46
CA GLN A 31 1.72 -24.86 6.60
C GLN A 31 2.25 -24.33 5.26
N TYR A 32 2.28 -23.01 5.06
CA TYR A 32 2.64 -22.42 3.78
C TYR A 32 4.15 -22.53 3.53
N GLU A 33 4.52 -23.30 2.51
CA GLU A 33 5.90 -23.50 2.10
C GLU A 33 6.31 -22.43 1.08
N TYR A 34 6.86 -21.31 1.57
CA TYR A 34 7.26 -20.17 0.74
C TYR A 34 8.20 -20.55 -0.42
N GLU A 35 9.11 -21.51 -0.19
CA GLU A 35 10.10 -21.95 -1.17
C GLU A 35 9.45 -22.50 -2.45
N THR A 36 8.31 -23.21 -2.32
CA THR A 36 7.58 -23.77 -3.45
C THR A 36 6.92 -22.71 -4.33
N HIS A 37 6.75 -21.50 -3.80
CA HIS A 37 6.08 -20.37 -4.45
C HIS A 37 7.04 -19.26 -4.90
N LEU A 38 8.33 -19.38 -4.58
CA LEU A 38 9.36 -18.43 -5.03
C LEU A 38 9.38 -18.27 -6.56
N PRO A 39 9.30 -19.33 -7.39
CA PRO A 39 9.32 -19.17 -8.84
C PRO A 39 8.19 -18.28 -9.37
N GLN A 40 7.00 -18.38 -8.78
CA GLN A 40 5.85 -17.55 -9.16
C GLN A 40 6.07 -16.09 -8.73
N ILE A 41 6.60 -15.86 -7.52
CA ILE A 41 6.92 -14.50 -7.04
C ILE A 41 7.98 -13.86 -7.93
N GLU A 42 9.05 -14.60 -8.26
CA GLU A 42 10.10 -14.14 -9.17
C GLU A 42 9.55 -13.80 -10.55
N ALA A 43 8.69 -14.66 -11.12
CA ALA A 43 8.05 -14.39 -12.40
C ALA A 43 7.19 -13.11 -12.36
N MET A 44 6.44 -12.88 -11.29
CA MET A 44 5.64 -11.66 -11.12
C MET A 44 6.54 -10.41 -11.00
N LEU A 45 7.64 -10.50 -10.25
CA LEU A 45 8.61 -9.40 -10.11
C LEU A 45 9.32 -9.11 -11.42
N GLN A 46 9.73 -10.15 -12.15
CA GLN A 46 10.36 -10.02 -13.46
C GLN A 46 9.40 -9.37 -14.47
N TRP A 47 8.15 -9.81 -14.52
CA TRP A 47 7.14 -9.20 -15.37
C TRP A 47 6.92 -7.72 -15.01
N ALA A 48 6.80 -7.40 -13.72
CA ALA A 48 6.64 -6.04 -13.26
C ALA A 48 7.85 -5.17 -13.61
N TYR A 49 9.06 -5.74 -13.55
CA TYR A 49 10.27 -5.07 -13.99
C TYR A 49 10.23 -4.81 -15.50
N GLU A 50 9.96 -5.81 -16.33
CA GLU A 50 9.94 -5.69 -17.79
C GLU A 50 8.88 -4.70 -18.31
N HIS A 51 7.74 -4.62 -17.63
CA HIS A 51 6.59 -3.81 -18.06
C HIS A 51 6.48 -2.48 -17.31
N ARG A 52 7.49 -2.10 -16.53
CA ARG A 52 7.48 -0.82 -15.81
C ARG A 52 7.60 0.35 -16.78
N THR A 53 6.89 1.43 -16.49
CA THR A 53 7.20 2.74 -17.08
C THR A 53 8.33 3.39 -16.28
N PRO A 54 9.45 3.81 -16.91
CA PRO A 54 10.50 4.55 -16.22
C PRO A 54 9.91 5.81 -15.57
N ARG A 55 10.16 5.98 -14.27
CA ARG A 55 9.77 7.20 -13.55
C ARG A 55 10.98 8.13 -13.51
N LEU A 56 10.81 9.32 -14.06
CA LEU A 56 11.85 10.36 -14.02
C LEU A 56 11.95 11.04 -12.65
N THR A 57 10.92 10.86 -11.81
CA THR A 57 10.86 11.43 -10.47
C THR A 57 10.58 10.34 -9.45
N SER A 58 11.10 10.57 -8.25
CA SER A 58 10.85 9.78 -7.06
C SER A 58 10.47 10.73 -5.92
N GLY A 59 9.99 10.20 -4.79
CA GLY A 59 9.74 11.03 -3.62
C GLY A 59 10.96 11.86 -3.21
N LEU A 60 12.16 11.29 -3.34
CA LEU A 60 13.42 11.99 -3.05
C LEU A 60 13.70 13.13 -4.04
N VAL A 61 13.48 12.91 -5.33
CA VAL A 61 13.67 13.94 -6.37
C VAL A 61 12.71 15.11 -6.17
N GLU A 62 11.44 14.83 -5.84
CA GLU A 62 10.46 15.87 -5.54
C GLU A 62 10.78 16.62 -4.22
N GLN A 63 11.25 15.92 -3.19
CA GLN A 63 11.69 16.54 -1.94
C GLN A 63 12.86 17.51 -2.17
N GLN A 64 13.86 17.10 -2.94
CA GLN A 64 14.99 17.96 -3.31
C GLN A 64 14.51 19.22 -4.04
N ARG A 65 13.59 19.04 -5.00
CA ARG A 65 12.98 20.15 -5.74
C ARG A 65 12.25 21.13 -4.81
N TRP A 66 11.50 20.65 -3.83
CA TRP A 66 10.82 21.52 -2.85
C TRP A 66 11.79 22.27 -1.96
N PHE A 67 12.83 21.62 -1.45
CA PHE A 67 13.84 22.28 -0.62
C PHE A 67 14.60 23.37 -1.36
N MET A 68 14.89 23.16 -2.66
CA MET A 68 15.49 24.21 -3.49
C MET A 68 14.57 25.43 -3.63
N GLN A 69 13.28 25.22 -3.91
CA GLN A 69 12.30 26.30 -4.01
C GLN A 69 12.15 27.08 -2.70
N TRP A 70 12.14 26.38 -1.56
CA TRP A 70 12.08 27.02 -0.24
C TRP A 70 13.33 27.83 0.04
N ARG A 71 14.52 27.29 -0.27
CA ARG A 71 15.78 28.02 -0.12
C ARG A 71 15.79 29.30 -0.96
N GLU A 72 15.36 29.24 -2.21
CA GLU A 72 15.29 30.41 -3.09
C GLU A 72 14.32 31.47 -2.57
N ARG A 73 13.18 31.05 -2.03
CA ARG A 73 12.22 31.98 -1.41
C ARG A 73 12.82 32.67 -0.19
N LEU A 74 13.44 31.90 0.71
CA LEU A 74 14.11 32.45 1.90
C LEU A 74 15.19 33.47 1.53
N LEU A 75 15.95 33.21 0.45
CA LEU A 75 16.97 34.14 -0.03
C LEU A 75 16.38 35.43 -0.60
N ARG A 76 15.26 35.36 -1.33
CA ARG A 76 14.55 36.55 -1.82
C ARG A 76 14.00 37.39 -0.67
N ASP A 77 13.29 36.76 0.27
CA ASP A 77 12.71 37.45 1.42
C ASP A 77 13.80 38.16 2.26
N ALA A 78 14.99 37.55 2.42
CA ALA A 78 16.13 38.16 3.11
C ALA A 78 16.81 39.31 2.34
N GLN A 79 16.65 39.39 1.02
CA GLN A 79 17.15 40.49 0.20
C GLN A 79 16.20 41.69 0.26
N ASP A 80 14.89 41.44 0.25
CA ASP A 80 13.86 42.49 0.33
C ASP A 80 13.90 43.20 1.69
N ASP A 81 14.14 42.47 2.79
CA ASP A 81 14.24 43.02 4.15
C ASP A 81 15.47 43.94 4.32
N LYS A 82 16.57 43.62 3.62
CA LYS A 82 17.78 44.47 3.58
C LYS A 82 17.61 45.73 2.73
N GLY A 83 16.74 45.70 1.72
CA GLY A 83 16.47 46.84 0.84
C GLY A 83 15.53 47.89 1.44
N GLN A 84 14.76 47.56 2.48
CA GLN A 84 13.86 48.49 3.17
C GLN A 84 14.51 49.23 4.34
N SER A 85 15.70 48.80 4.78
CA SER A 85 16.45 49.40 5.90
C SER A 85 17.58 50.35 5.46
N ALA A 86 17.63 50.72 4.17
CA ALA A 86 18.59 51.67 3.59
C ALA A 86 17.84 52.86 2.98
#